data_AF-A0A820MCH3-F1
#
_entry.id   AF-A0A820MCH3-F1
#
_cell.length_a   1.000
_cell.length_b   1.000
_cell.length_c   1.000
_cell.angle_alpha   90.00
_cell.angle_beta   90.00
_cell.angle_gamma   90.00
#
_symmetry.space_group_name_H-M   'P 1'
#
loop_
_entity.id
_entity.type
_entity.pdbx_description
1 polymer ?
#
loop_
_entity_poly.entity_id
_entity_poly.type
_entity_poly.pdbx_seq_one_letter_code
_entity_poly.pdbx_strand_id
1 'polypeptide(L)'
;MATTLIDKGLSLIKSGSRVFVHGCSGTPQYLNRLLAKRANELQRVEIMGALPLDNIYTDPKLKDSFFVNSLFASASVRSGIANGTASYIPIFLSETPRLFDENILPLDAALIQVSPPDKHGYCSLGTSVE
;
A
#
# COMPACT_ATOMS: atom_id res chain seq x y z
N MET A 1 -7.70 -23.19 2.88
CA MET A 1 -6.47 -23.16 2.04
C MET A 1 -6.14 -21.76 1.52
N ALA A 2 -7.07 -20.98 0.94
CA ALA A 2 -6.76 -19.62 0.48
C ALA A 2 -6.42 -18.65 1.63
N THR A 3 -7.17 -18.68 2.74
CA THR A 3 -6.93 -17.81 3.91
C THR A 3 -5.53 -18.01 4.50
N THR A 4 -5.08 -19.26 4.62
CA THR A 4 -3.74 -19.62 5.11
C THR A 4 -2.59 -19.10 4.24
N LEU A 5 -2.81 -18.92 2.93
CA LEU A 5 -1.82 -18.34 2.01
C LEU A 5 -1.76 -16.81 2.15
N ILE A 6 -2.91 -16.17 2.31
CA ILE A 6 -3.00 -14.71 2.53
C ILE A 6 -2.34 -14.33 3.86
N ASP A 7 -2.68 -15.04 4.95
CA ASP A 7 -2.08 -14.79 6.26
C ASP A 7 -0.57 -14.97 6.22
N LYS A 8 -0.09 -16.03 5.54
CA LYS A 8 1.34 -16.28 5.33
C LYS A 8 1.99 -15.14 4.53
N GLY A 9 1.38 -14.70 3.44
CA GLY A 9 1.90 -13.60 2.62
C GLY A 9 1.98 -12.29 3.41
N LEU A 10 0.90 -11.92 4.10
CA LEU A 10 0.89 -10.71 4.94
C LEU A 10 1.88 -10.82 6.09
N SER A 11 2.10 -12.02 6.66
CA SER A 11 3.07 -12.21 7.76
C SER A 11 4.51 -11.82 7.41
N LEU A 12 4.85 -11.71 6.11
CA LEU A 12 6.15 -11.23 5.64
C LEU A 12 6.35 -9.73 5.88
N ILE A 13 5.26 -8.94 5.96
CA ILE A 13 5.31 -7.53 6.36
C ILE A 13 5.60 -7.45 7.86
N LYS A 14 6.69 -6.75 8.20
CA LYS A 14 7.20 -6.57 9.57
C LYS A 14 7.15 -5.11 9.98
N SER A 15 7.33 -4.85 11.27
CA SER A 15 7.52 -3.49 11.77
C SER A 15 8.66 -2.79 11.04
N GLY A 16 8.46 -1.54 10.63
CA GLY A 16 9.42 -0.77 9.84
C GLY A 16 9.39 -1.03 8.32
N SER A 17 8.58 -1.98 7.83
CA SER A 17 8.48 -2.24 6.39
C SER A 17 7.89 -1.05 5.63
N ARG A 18 8.43 -0.76 4.46
CA ARG A 18 7.81 0.11 3.45
C ARG A 18 7.03 -0.74 2.46
N VAL A 19 5.72 -0.50 2.39
CA VAL A 19 4.77 -1.28 1.60
C VAL A 19 4.14 -0.40 0.55
N PHE A 20 4.34 -0.75 -0.73
CA PHE A 20 3.59 -0.15 -1.82
C PHE A 20 2.18 -0.75 -1.91
N VAL A 21 1.18 0.10 -2.11
CA VAL A 21 -0.21 -0.28 -2.30
C VAL A 21 -0.67 0.24 -3.65
N HIS A 22 -1.16 -0.67 -4.48
CA HIS A 22 -1.67 -0.37 -5.82
C HIS A 22 -2.77 0.69 -5.79
N GLY A 23 -2.68 1.66 -6.69
CA GLY A 23 -3.56 2.81 -6.74
C GLY A 23 -4.85 2.58 -7.53
N CYS A 24 -5.65 3.64 -7.58
CA CYS A 24 -6.86 3.73 -8.39
C CYS A 24 -7.81 2.53 -8.21
N SER A 25 -8.23 1.91 -9.31
CA SER A 25 -9.14 0.75 -9.27
C SER A 25 -8.44 -0.57 -8.91
N GLY A 26 -7.11 -0.56 -8.86
CA GLY A 26 -6.28 -1.69 -8.41
C GLY A 26 -6.11 -1.76 -6.89
N THR A 27 -6.62 -0.79 -6.12
CA THR A 27 -6.46 -0.78 -4.66
C THR A 27 -6.99 -2.06 -4.01
N PRO A 28 -6.12 -2.89 -3.39
CA PRO A 28 -6.47 -4.21 -2.90
C PRO A 28 -7.15 -4.12 -1.53
N GLN A 29 -8.37 -3.56 -1.48
CA GLN A 29 -9.08 -3.22 -0.24
C GLN A 29 -9.19 -4.40 0.74
N TYR A 30 -9.35 -5.62 0.23
CA TYR A 30 -9.41 -6.82 1.07
C TYR A 30 -8.09 -7.08 1.79
N LEU A 31 -6.96 -7.01 1.08
CA LEU A 31 -5.63 -7.15 1.67
C LEU A 31 -5.35 -6.00 2.64
N ASN A 32 -5.75 -4.78 2.29
CA ASN A 32 -5.55 -3.61 3.14
C ASN A 32 -6.23 -3.79 4.51
N ARG A 33 -7.50 -4.23 4.50
CA ARG A 33 -8.25 -4.52 5.73
C ARG A 33 -7.63 -5.64 6.56
N LEU A 34 -7.10 -6.69 5.92
CA LEU A 34 -6.44 -7.78 6.63
C LEU A 34 -5.10 -7.35 7.24
N LEU A 35 -4.31 -6.54 6.54
CA LEU A 35 -3.09 -5.98 7.10
C LEU A 35 -3.39 -5.03 8.27
N ALA A 36 -4.41 -4.18 8.15
CA ALA A 36 -4.84 -3.28 9.22
C ALA A 36 -5.27 -4.03 10.50
N LYS A 37 -5.84 -5.24 10.39
CA LYS A 37 -6.17 -6.08 11.56
C LYS A 37 -4.94 -6.50 12.37
N ARG A 38 -3.74 -6.47 11.78
CA ARG A 38 -2.47 -6.79 12.45
C ARG A 38 -1.81 -5.57 13.08
N ALA A 39 -2.52 -4.45 13.23
CA ALA A 39 -1.99 -3.22 13.83
C ALA A 39 -1.34 -3.47 15.20
N ASN A 40 -1.94 -4.30 16.05
CA ASN A 40 -1.40 -4.65 17.36
C ASN A 40 -0.05 -5.40 17.33
N GLU A 41 0.34 -5.97 16.18
CA GLU A 41 1.59 -6.70 15.99
C GLU A 41 2.66 -5.86 15.27
N LEU A 42 2.27 -4.74 14.67
CA LEU A 42 3.10 -3.96 13.76
C LEU A 42 3.32 -2.55 14.28
N GLN A 43 4.51 -2.01 14.02
CA GLN A 43 4.88 -0.65 14.36
C GLN A 43 5.61 0.01 13.19
N ARG A 44 5.28 1.27 12.92
CA ARG A 44 5.97 2.11 11.92
C ARG A 44 6.06 1.47 10.53
N VAL A 45 4.99 0.80 10.09
CA VAL A 45 4.88 0.33 8.70
C VAL A 45 4.52 1.55 7.84
N GLU A 46 5.37 1.83 6.86
CA GLU A 46 5.15 2.92 5.92
C GLU A 46 4.31 2.43 4.74
N ILE A 47 3.16 3.06 4.50
CA ILE A 47 2.27 2.74 3.38
C ILE A 47 2.49 3.79 2.30
N MET A 48 2.88 3.35 1.10
CA MET A 48 3.14 4.20 -0.06
C MET A 48 2.23 3.85 -1.23
N GLY A 49 1.92 4.84 -2.06
CA GLY A 49 1.11 4.68 -3.26
C GLY A 49 0.54 6.00 -3.75
N ALA A 50 -0.13 5.97 -4.89
CA ALA A 50 -0.84 7.10 -5.47
C ALA A 50 -2.34 6.78 -5.57
N LEU A 51 -3.18 7.81 -5.40
CA LEU A 51 -4.62 7.76 -5.72
C LEU A 51 -5.38 6.51 -5.20
N PRO A 52 -5.21 6.07 -3.93
CA PRO A 52 -5.88 4.87 -3.47
C PRO A 52 -7.40 5.09 -3.40
N LEU A 53 -8.18 4.10 -3.83
CA LEU A 53 -9.65 4.17 -3.83
C LEU A 53 -10.20 4.40 -2.41
N ASP A 54 -9.68 3.65 -1.45
CA ASP A 54 -9.86 3.87 -0.02
C ASP A 54 -8.50 3.84 0.70
N ASN A 55 -8.42 4.41 1.89
CA ASN A 55 -7.21 4.32 2.70
C ASN A 55 -7.58 4.12 4.18
N ILE A 56 -7.64 2.86 4.60
CA ILE A 56 -7.93 2.51 5.98
C ILE A 56 -6.80 2.95 6.93
N TYR A 57 -5.56 3.06 6.44
CA TYR A 57 -4.38 3.33 7.25
C TYR A 57 -4.32 4.75 7.80
N THR A 58 -5.12 5.68 7.25
CA THR A 58 -5.23 7.04 7.79
C THR A 58 -6.12 7.15 9.02
N ASP A 59 -6.77 6.06 9.47
CA ASP A 59 -7.54 6.05 10.71
C ASP A 59 -6.61 6.37 11.91
N PRO A 60 -6.88 7.42 12.71
CA PRO A 60 -6.10 7.75 13.90
C PRO A 60 -5.88 6.61 14.90
N LYS A 61 -6.76 5.60 14.92
CA LYS A 61 -6.61 4.40 15.76
C LYS A 61 -5.42 3.52 15.34
N LEU A 62 -4.95 3.67 14.11
CA LEU A 62 -3.89 2.85 13.52
C LEU A 62 -2.53 3.54 13.48
N LYS A 63 -2.43 4.77 14.00
CA LYS A 63 -1.27 5.67 13.85
C LYS A 63 0.06 5.12 14.40
N ASP A 64 0.01 4.25 15.41
CA ASP A 64 1.23 3.68 16.01
C ASP A 64 1.81 2.56 15.13
N SER A 65 0.95 1.96 14.30
CA SER A 65 1.26 0.81 13.47
C SER A 65 1.57 1.21 12.04
N PHE A 66 0.83 2.17 11.49
CA PHE A 66 0.89 2.56 10.10
C PHE A 66 1.04 4.07 9.94
N PHE A 67 1.82 4.47 8.95
CA PHE A 67 1.94 5.85 8.51
C PHE A 67 1.88 5.90 6.99
N VAL A 68 1.05 6.78 6.42
CA VAL A 68 0.88 6.86 4.96
C VAL A 68 1.79 7.94 4.39
N ASN A 69 2.74 7.56 3.54
CA ASN A 69 3.52 8.48 2.71
C ASN A 69 3.00 8.45 1.28
N SER A 70 2.04 9.33 0.98
CA SER A 70 1.35 9.32 -0.30
C SER A 70 2.12 10.07 -1.37
N LEU A 71 2.11 9.53 -2.59
CA LEU A 71 2.65 10.19 -3.79
C LEU A 71 1.61 11.10 -4.46
N PHE A 72 0.38 11.12 -3.95
CA PHE A 72 -0.69 12.01 -4.42
C PHE A 72 -1.64 12.41 -3.29
N ALA A 73 -1.96 13.70 -3.16
CA ALA A 73 -2.88 14.20 -2.12
C ALA A 73 -4.37 13.98 -2.47
N SER A 74 -4.78 12.72 -2.61
CA SER A 74 -6.16 12.32 -2.97
C SER A 74 -7.16 12.62 -1.85
N ALA A 75 -8.45 12.59 -2.17
CA ALA A 75 -9.52 12.77 -1.17
C ALA A 75 -9.42 11.78 -0.01
N SER A 76 -9.03 10.54 -0.30
CA SER A 76 -8.84 9.45 0.67
C SER A 76 -7.65 9.67 1.62
N VAL A 77 -6.74 10.61 1.33
CA VAL A 77 -5.52 10.84 2.12
C VAL A 77 -5.50 12.20 2.82
N ARG A 78 -6.19 13.22 2.28
CA ARG A 78 -6.14 14.60 2.80
C ARG A 78 -6.52 14.73 4.28
N SER A 79 -7.47 13.94 4.77
CA SER A 79 -7.83 13.93 6.19
C SER A 79 -6.69 13.38 7.05
N GLY A 80 -6.00 12.34 6.59
CA GLY A 80 -4.80 11.77 7.23
C GLY A 80 -3.65 12.78 7.31
N ILE A 81 -3.48 13.59 6.27
CA ILE A 81 -2.48 14.68 6.28
C ILE A 81 -2.85 15.70 7.37
N ALA A 82 -4.12 16.12 7.42
CA ALA A 82 -4.58 17.11 8.39
C ALA A 82 -4.49 16.62 9.84
N ASN A 83 -4.64 15.31 10.09
CA ASN A 83 -4.63 14.73 11.43
C ASN A 83 -3.29 14.07 11.84
N GLY A 84 -2.30 14.07 10.96
CA GLY A 84 -0.95 13.58 11.22
C GLY A 84 -0.74 12.06 11.04
N THR A 85 -1.68 11.32 10.45
CA THR A 85 -1.48 9.89 10.09
C THR A 85 -0.93 9.69 8.68
N ALA A 86 -0.83 10.77 7.90
CA ALA A 86 -0.24 10.75 6.57
C ALA A 86 0.65 11.96 6.30
N SER A 87 1.53 11.82 5.31
CA SER A 87 2.25 12.89 4.65
C SER A 87 2.15 12.74 3.13
N TYR A 88 2.65 13.74 2.42
CA TYR A 88 2.67 13.80 0.96
C TYR A 88 4.11 14.04 0.48
N ILE A 89 4.55 13.21 -0.47
CA ILE A 89 5.83 13.37 -1.16
C ILE A 89 5.55 14.08 -2.49
N PRO A 90 6.00 15.33 -2.67
CA PRO A 90 5.82 16.04 -3.92
C PRO A 90 6.73 15.47 -5.01
N ILE A 91 6.14 14.75 -5.96
CA ILE A 91 6.85 14.18 -7.11
C ILE A 91 5.95 14.19 -8.35
N PHE A 92 6.54 14.27 -9.54
CA PHE A 92 5.81 13.98 -10.77
C PHE A 92 5.50 12.49 -10.85
N LEU A 93 4.27 12.13 -11.20
CA LEU A 93 3.87 10.72 -11.24
C LEU A 93 4.73 9.88 -12.19
N SER A 94 5.25 10.48 -13.28
CA SER A 94 6.20 9.84 -14.21
C SER A 94 7.55 9.51 -13.59
N GLU A 95 7.93 10.17 -12.51
CA GLU A 95 9.20 9.95 -11.78
C GLU A 95 9.00 8.99 -10.59
N THR A 96 7.78 8.55 -10.30
CA THR A 96 7.51 7.59 -9.22
C THR A 96 8.33 6.30 -9.35
N PRO A 97 8.42 5.65 -10.54
CA PRO A 97 9.21 4.41 -10.67
C PRO A 97 10.67 4.60 -10.26
N ARG A 98 11.25 5.77 -10.59
CA ARG A 98 12.63 6.12 -10.28
C ARG A 98 12.94 6.09 -8.78
N LEU A 99 11.97 6.44 -7.93
CA LEU A 99 12.15 6.36 -6.47
C LEU A 99 12.50 4.95 -6.01
N PHE A 100 11.96 3.94 -6.70
CA PHE A 100 12.14 2.54 -6.39
C PHE A 100 13.33 1.95 -7.15
N ASP A 101 13.43 2.24 -8.45
CA ASP A 101 14.51 1.74 -9.32
C ASP A 101 15.90 2.24 -8.88
N GLU A 102 16.00 3.49 -8.42
CA GLU A 102 17.24 4.07 -7.89
C GLU A 102 17.41 3.85 -6.38
N ASN A 103 16.55 3.04 -5.76
CA ASN A 103 16.62 2.69 -4.34
C ASN A 103 16.60 3.92 -3.41
N ILE A 104 15.93 4.99 -3.81
CA ILE A 104 15.72 6.21 -3.00
C ILE A 104 14.73 5.91 -1.88
N LEU A 105 13.66 5.19 -2.20
CA LEU A 105 12.65 4.69 -1.26
C LEU A 105 12.46 3.17 -1.44
N PRO A 106 13.42 2.32 -1.01
CA PRO A 106 13.32 0.86 -1.12
C PRO A 106 11.99 0.33 -0.59
N LEU A 107 11.36 -0.56 -1.35
CA LEU A 107 10.13 -1.25 -0.95
C LEU A 107 10.46 -2.64 -0.40
N ASP A 108 9.86 -2.99 0.73
CA ASP A 108 9.96 -4.33 1.31
C ASP A 108 8.85 -5.26 0.80
N ALA A 109 7.70 -4.69 0.42
CA ALA A 109 6.56 -5.43 -0.10
C ALA A 109 5.69 -4.57 -1.03
N ALA A 110 4.93 -5.23 -1.90
CA ALA A 110 3.89 -4.62 -2.70
C ALA A 110 2.58 -5.41 -2.56
N LEU A 111 1.49 -4.70 -2.27
CA LEU A 111 0.13 -5.21 -2.30
C LEU A 111 -0.53 -4.78 -3.61
N ILE A 112 -0.74 -5.74 -4.50
CA ILE A 112 -1.28 -5.50 -5.85
C ILE A 112 -2.53 -6.34 -6.11
N GLN A 113 -3.45 -5.79 -6.90
CA GLN A 113 -4.60 -6.53 -7.43
C GLN A 113 -4.31 -6.92 -8.88
N VAL A 114 -4.51 -8.20 -9.19
CA VAL A 114 -4.27 -8.75 -10.52
C VAL A 114 -5.41 -9.64 -10.97
N SER A 115 -5.51 -9.88 -12.27
CA SER A 115 -6.38 -10.92 -12.82
C SER A 115 -5.98 -12.31 -12.31
N PRO A 116 -6.86 -13.31 -12.38
CA PRO A 116 -6.43 -14.70 -12.35
C PRO A 116 -5.34 -14.98 -13.40
N PRO A 117 -4.42 -15.93 -13.15
CA PRO A 117 -3.40 -16.30 -14.13
C PRO A 117 -4.04 -16.92 -15.37
N ASP A 118 -3.48 -16.62 -16.54
CA ASP A 118 -3.82 -17.27 -17.79
C ASP A 118 -3.22 -18.69 -17.89
N LYS A 119 -3.40 -19.35 -19.03
CA LYS A 119 -2.86 -20.70 -19.28
C LYS A 119 -1.32 -20.79 -19.25
N HIS A 120 -0.63 -19.66 -19.28
CA HIS A 120 0.83 -19.57 -19.22
C HIS A 120 1.33 -19.11 -17.83
N GLY A 121 0.42 -18.83 -16.90
CA GLY A 121 0.76 -18.37 -15.55
C GLY A 121 0.92 -16.86 -15.43
N TYR A 122 0.59 -16.07 -16.46
CA TYR A 122 0.65 -14.60 -16.40
C TYR A 122 -0.63 -14.03 -15.81
N CYS A 123 -0.49 -13.09 -14.88
CA CYS A 123 -1.57 -12.22 -14.45
C CYS A 123 -1.44 -10.84 -15.11
N SER A 124 -2.55 -10.12 -15.22
CA SER A 124 -2.56 -8.72 -15.64
C SER A 124 -2.77 -7.79 -14.43
N LEU A 125 -2.06 -6.65 -14.40
CA LEU A 125 -2.31 -5.55 -13.47
C LEU A 125 -3.66 -4.83 -13.73
N GLY A 126 -4.33 -5.17 -14.83
CA GLY A 126 -5.66 -4.69 -15.14
C GLY A 126 -5.66 -3.22 -15.54
N THR A 127 -6.51 -2.44 -14.89
CA THR A 127 -6.83 -1.04 -15.23
C THR A 127 -5.85 -0.03 -14.64
N SER A 128 -4.84 -0.46 -13.89
CA SER A 128 -3.88 0.42 -13.22
C SER A 128 -2.49 -0.19 -13.29
N VAL A 129 -1.54 0.49 -13.94
CA VAL A 129 -0.17 0.00 -14.22
C VAL A 129 0.90 0.98 -13.68
N GLU A 130 0.43 2.08 -13.07
CA GLU A 130 1.23 3.19 -12.55
C GLU A 130 2.31 2.80 -11.53
#